data_AF-A0A7V3ZJ62-F1
#
_entry.id   AF-A0A7V3ZJ62-F1
#
_cell.length_a   1.000
_cell.length_b   1.000
_cell.length_c   1.000
_cell.angle_alpha   90.00
_cell.angle_beta   90.00
_cell.angle_gamma   90.00
#
_symmetry.space_group_name_H-M   'P 1'
#
loop_
_entity.id
_entity.type
_entity.pdbx_description
1 polymer ?
#
loop_
_entity_poly.entity_id
_entity_poly.type
_entity_poly.pdbx_seq_one_letter_code
_entity_poly.pdbx_strand_id
1 'polypeptide(L)'
;MPLTGNLREFDLVSLLQILSGKFATGRLLINKPFKKGILYLKEGRVINSEVGRLKGMPGFLELFTWEDGTFEFLEEDVSNIPTLINMSSEALILEAARIMDEWQEKRKKIGSLTCVPFFPDPSRAIPSSVQVLLLRKDPESMTSEEKEKFILSNIDGRRDFATIARISGLGTLLAIDVILNALEEGRIALRDLVNLQYVVPEKIGNVTSNDPAVQKMLKVMDGKMNMEKILLEIEEERGKIIPELVKLVKAGRVRLKEGVEYLPRLSQENLYPS
;
A
#
# COMPACT_ATOMS: atom_id res chain seq x y z
N MET A 1 31.18 0.06 -7.35
CA MET A 1 30.24 1.19 -7.14
C MET A 1 28.91 0.58 -6.73
N PRO A 2 28.27 1.06 -5.66
CA PRO A 2 26.94 0.59 -5.29
C PRO A 2 25.96 0.88 -6.43
N LEU A 3 25.08 -0.08 -6.75
CA LEU A 3 24.04 0.11 -7.75
C LEU A 3 22.92 0.92 -7.10
N THR A 4 22.77 2.19 -7.48
CA THR A 4 21.78 3.12 -6.90
C THR A 4 20.95 3.80 -7.99
N GLY A 5 19.69 4.14 -7.69
CA GLY A 5 18.83 4.83 -8.65
C GLY A 5 17.39 4.98 -8.16
N ASN A 6 16.44 5.15 -9.09
CA ASN A 6 15.02 5.29 -8.81
C ASN A 6 14.17 4.29 -9.61
N LEU A 7 13.17 3.68 -8.95
CA LEU A 7 12.26 2.70 -9.56
C LEU A 7 11.41 3.26 -10.70
N ARG A 8 11.21 4.58 -10.78
CA ARG A 8 10.50 5.22 -11.91
C ARG A 8 11.30 5.18 -13.21
N GLU A 9 12.62 5.18 -13.11
CA GLU A 9 13.53 5.16 -14.26
C GLU A 9 13.96 3.74 -14.60
N PHE A 10 14.03 2.88 -13.58
CA PHE A 10 14.53 1.53 -13.71
C PHE A 10 13.73 0.58 -12.82
N ASP A 11 12.82 -0.18 -13.43
CA ASP A 11 11.88 -1.02 -12.70
C ASP A 11 12.54 -2.18 -11.93
N LEU A 12 11.78 -2.74 -10.99
CA LEU A 12 12.27 -3.80 -10.11
C LEU A 12 12.65 -5.07 -10.88
N VAL A 13 11.95 -5.39 -11.97
CA VAL A 13 12.26 -6.57 -12.81
C VAL A 13 13.65 -6.43 -13.41
N SER A 14 13.92 -5.27 -14.01
CA SER A 14 15.19 -4.96 -14.65
C SER A 14 16.34 -4.98 -13.64
N LEU A 15 16.12 -4.50 -12.41
CA LEU A 15 17.10 -4.61 -11.31
C LEU A 15 17.43 -6.06 -10.98
N LEU A 16 16.40 -6.90 -10.83
CA LEU A 16 16.59 -8.31 -10.52
C LEU A 16 17.31 -9.05 -11.63
N GLN A 17 17.02 -8.73 -12.90
CA GLN A 17 17.73 -9.31 -14.05
C GLN A 17 19.22 -8.94 -14.04
N ILE A 18 19.56 -7.67 -13.78
CA ILE A 18 20.96 -7.23 -13.69
C ILE A 18 21.69 -7.93 -12.54
N LEU A 19 21.08 -7.96 -11.35
CA LEU A 19 21.69 -8.56 -10.17
C LEU A 19 21.83 -10.08 -10.31
N SER A 20 20.85 -10.74 -10.94
CA SER A 20 20.91 -12.16 -11.28
C SER A 20 22.05 -12.46 -12.25
N GLY A 21 22.16 -11.71 -13.35
CA GLY A 21 23.22 -11.91 -14.35
C GLY A 21 24.63 -11.66 -13.83
N LYS A 22 24.78 -10.87 -12.75
CA LYS A 22 26.05 -10.63 -12.05
C LYS A 22 26.35 -11.64 -10.94
N PHE A 23 25.46 -12.60 -10.68
CA PHE A 23 25.53 -13.49 -9.52
C PHE A 23 25.71 -12.73 -8.19
N ALA A 24 25.05 -11.58 -8.07
CA ALA A 24 25.25 -10.68 -6.94
C ALA A 24 24.79 -11.30 -5.62
N THR A 25 25.53 -11.05 -4.55
CA THR A 25 25.19 -11.45 -3.18
C THR A 25 25.18 -10.22 -2.29
N GLY A 26 24.10 -10.02 -1.53
CA GLY A 26 23.89 -8.83 -0.72
C GLY A 26 22.42 -8.47 -0.57
N ARG A 27 22.14 -7.23 -0.21
CA ARG A 27 20.76 -6.73 -0.10
C ARG A 27 20.49 -5.56 -1.02
N LEU A 28 19.31 -5.55 -1.63
CA LEU A 28 18.74 -4.41 -2.34
C LEU A 28 17.78 -3.69 -1.40
N LEU A 29 18.14 -2.48 -1.00
CA LEU A 29 17.29 -1.57 -0.23
C LEU A 29 16.43 -0.77 -1.18
N ILE A 30 15.13 -0.67 -0.89
CA ILE A 30 14.19 0.19 -1.61
C ILE A 30 13.54 1.11 -0.58
N ASN A 31 13.74 2.41 -0.73
CA ASN A 31 13.26 3.43 0.19
C ASN A 31 12.25 4.35 -0.50
N LYS A 32 11.14 4.59 0.19
CA LYS A 32 10.19 5.67 -0.06
C LYS A 32 10.24 6.66 1.11
N PRO A 33 9.67 7.87 0.99
CA PRO A 33 9.55 8.83 2.08
C PRO A 33 9.12 8.26 3.43
N PHE A 34 8.20 7.29 3.44
CA PHE A 34 7.65 6.70 4.68
C PHE A 34 7.66 5.17 4.73
N LYS A 35 8.17 4.50 3.68
CA LYS A 35 8.22 3.04 3.58
C LYS A 35 9.62 2.57 3.25
N LYS A 36 9.95 1.35 3.67
CA LYS A 36 11.19 0.68 3.32
C LYS A 36 10.91 -0.79 3.02
N GLY A 37 11.56 -1.28 1.98
CA GLY A 37 11.59 -2.69 1.65
C GLY A 37 13.03 -3.15 1.40
N ILE A 38 13.26 -4.44 1.61
CA ILE A 38 14.56 -5.08 1.45
C ILE A 38 14.37 -6.35 0.65
N LEU A 39 15.23 -6.59 -0.33
CA LEU A 39 15.41 -7.91 -0.96
C LEU A 39 16.79 -8.42 -0.60
N TYR A 40 16.87 -9.70 -0.24
CA TYR A 40 18.12 -10.39 0.02
C TYR A 40 18.42 -11.32 -1.14
N LEU A 41 19.62 -11.17 -1.71
CA LEU A 41 20.09 -11.93 -2.85
C LEU A 41 21.33 -12.73 -2.48
N LYS A 42 21.39 -13.97 -2.95
CA LYS A 42 22.55 -14.85 -2.82
C LYS A 42 22.83 -15.50 -4.17
N GLU A 43 24.02 -15.26 -4.70
CA GLU A 43 24.47 -15.75 -6.00
C GLU A 43 23.46 -15.44 -7.12
N GLY A 44 22.93 -14.22 -7.12
CA GLY A 44 21.93 -13.76 -8.09
C GLY A 44 20.49 -14.21 -7.83
N ARG A 45 20.26 -15.11 -6.87
CA ARG A 45 18.92 -15.58 -6.48
C ARG A 45 18.33 -14.76 -5.35
N VAL A 46 17.06 -14.39 -5.47
CA VAL A 46 16.32 -13.77 -4.34
C VAL A 46 15.99 -14.87 -3.34
N ILE A 47 16.56 -14.77 -2.13
CA ILE A 47 16.36 -15.77 -1.06
C ILE A 47 15.31 -15.32 -0.04
N ASN A 48 15.11 -14.01 0.11
CA ASN A 48 14.16 -13.44 1.05
C ASN A 48 13.80 -12.00 0.65
N SER A 49 12.70 -11.50 1.22
CA SER A 49 12.31 -10.10 1.17
C SER A 49 11.79 -9.65 2.54
N GLU A 50 11.76 -8.34 2.78
CA GLU A 50 11.13 -7.75 3.96
C GLU A 50 10.44 -6.44 3.60
N VAL A 51 9.13 -6.33 3.89
CA VAL A 51 8.36 -5.07 3.81
C VAL A 51 7.46 -4.99 5.04
N GLY A 52 7.82 -4.13 6.00
CA GLY A 52 7.13 -4.09 7.28
C GLY A 52 7.18 -5.46 7.99
N ARG A 53 6.03 -6.14 8.09
CA ARG A 53 5.90 -7.50 8.66
C ARG A 53 5.97 -8.61 7.64
N LEU A 54 5.89 -8.28 6.35
CA LEU A 54 5.90 -9.25 5.27
C LEU A 54 7.32 -9.76 5.06
N LYS A 55 7.46 -11.08 4.90
CA LYS A 55 8.72 -11.75 4.58
C LYS A 55 8.55 -12.67 3.39
N GLY A 56 9.65 -13.11 2.77
CA GLY A 56 9.62 -14.10 1.69
C GLY A 56 8.79 -13.66 0.48
N MET A 57 7.95 -14.53 -0.07
CA MET A 57 7.17 -14.22 -1.27
C MET A 57 6.16 -13.07 -1.06
N PRO A 58 5.38 -12.99 0.04
CA PRO A 58 4.50 -11.84 0.30
C PRO A 58 5.18 -10.47 0.27
N GLY A 59 6.36 -10.33 0.90
CA GLY A 59 7.09 -9.06 0.88
C GLY A 59 7.66 -8.72 -0.49
N PHE A 60 8.03 -9.76 -1.25
CA PHE A 60 8.56 -9.61 -2.60
C PHE A 60 7.46 -9.09 -3.52
N LEU A 61 6.28 -9.70 -3.48
CA LEU A 61 5.13 -9.23 -4.25
C LEU A 61 4.65 -7.83 -3.82
N GLU A 62 4.73 -7.49 -2.53
CA GLU A 62 4.40 -6.13 -2.06
C GLU A 62 5.29 -5.08 -2.73
N LEU A 63 6.60 -5.35 -2.91
CA LEU A 63 7.51 -4.44 -3.60
C LEU A 63 7.14 -4.19 -5.06
N PHE A 64 6.52 -5.16 -5.74
CA PHE A 64 6.04 -4.95 -7.11
C PHE A 64 4.83 -4.01 -7.19
N THR A 65 4.12 -3.78 -6.08
CA THR A 65 3.07 -2.77 -6.03
C THR A 65 3.62 -1.34 -5.95
N TRP A 66 4.93 -1.17 -5.76
CA TRP A 66 5.56 0.15 -5.64
C TRP A 66 5.95 0.69 -7.01
N GLU A 67 5.25 1.75 -7.43
CA GLU A 67 5.51 2.45 -8.71
C GLU A 67 6.73 3.40 -8.65
N ASP A 68 7.30 3.64 -7.47
CA ASP A 68 8.44 4.53 -7.27
C ASP A 68 9.25 4.17 -6.02
N GLY A 69 10.38 4.86 -5.84
CA GLY A 69 11.27 4.69 -4.69
C GLY A 69 12.74 4.77 -5.11
N THR A 70 13.61 5.20 -4.19
CA THR A 70 15.05 5.14 -4.41
C THR A 70 15.57 3.77 -4.02
N PHE A 71 16.45 3.17 -4.80
CA PHE A 71 17.06 1.90 -4.46
C PHE A 71 18.57 2.01 -4.29
N GLU A 72 19.13 1.09 -3.51
CA GLU A 72 20.56 0.92 -3.30
C GLU A 72 20.88 -0.56 -3.08
N PHE A 73 21.81 -1.11 -3.86
CA PHE A 73 22.34 -2.45 -3.63
C PHE A 73 23.64 -2.37 -2.84
N LEU A 74 23.70 -3.15 -1.76
CA LEU A 74 24.85 -3.30 -0.89
C LEU A 74 25.34 -4.75 -0.96
N GLU A 75 26.58 -4.93 -1.43
CA GLU A 75 27.26 -6.22 -1.36
C GLU A 75 27.61 -6.53 0.09
N GLU A 76 27.05 -7.62 0.63
CA GLU A 76 27.26 -8.05 2.00
C GLU A 76 27.02 -9.56 2.15
N ASP A 77 27.55 -10.16 3.21
CA ASP A 77 27.26 -11.55 3.54
C ASP A 77 25.81 -11.69 4.04
N VAL A 78 25.03 -12.52 3.36
CA VAL A 78 23.64 -12.82 3.70
C VAL A 78 23.46 -14.26 4.18
N SER A 79 24.54 -14.95 4.55
CA SER A 79 24.49 -16.35 4.99
C SER A 79 23.67 -16.59 6.25
N ASN A 80 23.43 -15.55 7.05
CA ASN A 80 22.57 -15.58 8.24
C ASN A 80 21.09 -15.28 7.94
N ILE A 81 20.75 -14.91 6.70
CA ILE A 81 19.37 -14.60 6.31
C ILE A 81 18.65 -15.90 5.93
N PRO A 82 17.43 -16.14 6.46
CA PRO A 82 16.67 -17.34 6.12
C PRO A 82 16.24 -17.33 4.65
N THR A 83 16.34 -18.48 4.00
CA THR A 83 15.82 -18.68 2.64
C THR A 83 14.32 -18.98 2.69
N LEU A 84 13.50 -17.98 2.43
CA LEU A 84 12.03 -18.09 2.39
C LEU A 84 11.48 -18.12 0.96
N ILE A 85 12.30 -17.81 -0.04
CA ILE A 85 11.98 -17.91 -1.46
C ILE A 85 12.90 -18.95 -2.08
N ASN A 86 12.31 -20.03 -2.60
CA ASN A 86 13.06 -21.16 -3.16
C ASN A 86 12.71 -21.35 -4.65
N MET A 87 12.97 -20.31 -5.45
CA MET A 87 12.75 -20.28 -6.89
C MET A 87 14.00 -19.73 -7.59
N SER A 88 14.20 -20.07 -8.87
CA SER A 88 15.19 -19.34 -9.67
C SER A 88 14.73 -17.90 -9.89
N SER A 89 15.65 -16.99 -10.15
CA SER A 89 15.33 -15.59 -10.41
C SER A 89 14.39 -15.43 -11.61
N GLU A 90 14.60 -16.22 -12.67
CA GLU A 90 13.73 -16.24 -13.85
C GLU A 90 12.32 -16.71 -13.51
N ALA A 91 12.20 -17.84 -12.80
CA ALA A 91 10.90 -18.38 -12.39
C ALA A 91 10.15 -17.41 -11.47
N LEU A 92 10.88 -16.76 -10.54
CA LEU A 92 10.31 -15.79 -9.61
C LEU A 92 9.81 -14.53 -10.34
N ILE A 93 10.58 -14.02 -11.30
CA ILE A 93 10.19 -12.87 -12.12
C ILE A 93 8.95 -13.19 -12.96
N LEU A 94 8.90 -14.37 -13.58
CA LEU A 94 7.75 -14.80 -14.37
C LEU A 94 6.47 -14.92 -13.52
N GLU A 95 6.59 -15.50 -12.33
CA GLU A 95 5.46 -15.61 -11.40
C GLU A 95 5.00 -14.23 -10.92
N ALA A 96 5.94 -13.32 -10.62
CA ALA A 96 5.62 -11.94 -10.27
C ALA A 96 4.89 -11.23 -11.42
N ALA A 97 5.36 -11.37 -12.65
CA ALA A 97 4.72 -10.76 -13.82
C ALA A 97 3.27 -11.24 -13.97
N ARG A 98 3.03 -12.56 -13.86
CA ARG A 98 1.69 -13.15 -13.90
C ARG A 98 0.77 -12.56 -12.82
N ILE A 99 1.24 -12.49 -11.57
CA ILE A 99 0.47 -11.93 -10.45
C ILE A 99 0.22 -10.43 -10.66
N MET A 100 1.18 -9.71 -11.23
CA MET A 100 1.04 -8.29 -11.50
C MET A 100 0.03 -8.00 -12.61
N ASP A 101 -0.08 -8.86 -13.63
CA ASP A 101 -1.11 -8.75 -14.65
C ASP A 101 -2.51 -8.90 -14.03
N GLU A 102 -2.72 -9.92 -13.19
CA GLU A 102 -3.97 -10.10 -12.43
C GLU A 102 -4.27 -8.90 -11.53
N TRP A 103 -3.23 -8.35 -10.89
CA TRP A 103 -3.35 -7.17 -10.06
C TRP A 103 -3.80 -5.94 -10.85
N GLN A 104 -3.28 -5.72 -12.06
CA GLN A 104 -3.70 -4.60 -12.90
C GLN A 104 -5.18 -4.72 -13.31
N GLU A 105 -5.65 -5.93 -13.61
CA GLU A 105 -7.07 -6.17 -13.90
C GLU A 105 -7.95 -5.87 -12.68
N LYS A 106 -7.56 -6.33 -11.49
CA LYS A 106 -8.25 -6.04 -10.23
C LYS A 106 -8.28 -4.54 -9.92
N ARG A 107 -7.17 -3.81 -10.11
CA ARG A 107 -7.13 -2.35 -9.94
C ARG A 107 -8.11 -1.63 -10.86
N LYS A 108 -8.24 -2.06 -12.12
CA LYS A 108 -9.21 -1.49 -13.07
C LYS A 108 -10.65 -1.69 -12.58
N LYS A 109 -10.98 -2.86 -12.02
CA LYS A 109 -12.31 -3.13 -11.45
C LYS A 109 -12.62 -2.26 -10.23
N ILE A 110 -11.66 -2.09 -9.32
CA ILE A 110 -11.84 -1.33 -8.08
C ILE A 110 -11.90 0.18 -8.35
N GLY A 111 -11.14 0.66 -9.33
CA GLY A 111 -10.96 2.07 -9.62
C GLY A 111 -10.00 2.77 -8.66
N SER A 112 -10.18 2.64 -7.34
CA SER A 112 -9.37 3.33 -6.31
C SER A 112 -9.09 2.50 -5.05
N LEU A 113 -7.85 2.56 -4.54
CA LEU A 113 -7.47 1.95 -3.26
C LEU A 113 -7.94 2.76 -2.04
N THR A 114 -8.54 3.94 -2.28
CA THR A 114 -9.14 4.79 -1.24
C THR A 114 -10.66 4.59 -1.12
N CYS A 115 -11.19 3.54 -1.73
CA CYS A 115 -12.57 3.08 -1.55
C CYS A 115 -12.78 2.53 -0.13
N VAL A 116 -13.93 2.86 0.47
CA VAL A 116 -14.28 2.46 1.84
C VAL A 116 -15.36 1.37 1.80
N PRO A 117 -15.04 0.12 2.15
CA PRO A 117 -16.01 -0.95 2.25
C PRO A 117 -16.79 -0.86 3.56
N PHE A 118 -18.03 -1.34 3.55
CA PHE A 118 -18.85 -1.55 4.74
C PHE A 118 -19.72 -2.80 4.57
N PHE A 119 -20.20 -3.37 5.68
CA PHE A 119 -21.21 -4.43 5.65
C PHE A 119 -22.61 -3.82 5.61
N PRO A 120 -23.40 -4.00 4.53
CA PRO A 120 -24.78 -3.51 4.46
C PRO A 120 -25.68 -4.20 5.49
N ASP A 121 -25.41 -5.48 5.74
CA ASP A 121 -26.05 -6.29 6.78
C ASP A 121 -25.07 -6.48 7.95
N PRO A 122 -25.28 -5.79 9.09
CA PRO A 122 -24.39 -5.90 10.25
C PRO A 122 -24.26 -7.30 10.82
N SER A 123 -25.22 -8.21 10.56
CA SER A 123 -25.14 -9.60 11.02
C SER A 123 -24.04 -10.40 10.30
N ARG A 124 -23.62 -9.94 9.11
CA ARG A 124 -22.52 -10.53 8.33
C ARG A 124 -21.16 -9.95 8.71
N ALA A 125 -21.11 -8.90 9.53
CA ALA A 125 -19.88 -8.29 9.95
C ALA A 125 -19.08 -9.25 10.84
N ILE A 126 -17.77 -9.29 10.63
CA ILE A 126 -16.89 -10.12 11.47
C ILE A 126 -16.55 -9.32 12.74
N PRO A 127 -16.79 -9.87 13.94
CA PRO A 127 -16.54 -9.15 15.19
C PRO A 127 -15.08 -8.70 15.33
N SER A 128 -14.85 -7.48 15.82
CA SER A 128 -13.50 -6.94 16.04
C SER A 128 -12.67 -7.76 17.03
N SER A 129 -13.30 -8.59 17.87
CA SER A 129 -12.60 -9.54 18.74
C SER A 129 -11.75 -10.55 17.94
N VAL A 130 -12.16 -10.91 16.73
CA VAL A 130 -11.37 -11.74 15.81
C VAL A 130 -10.05 -11.07 15.46
N GLN A 131 -10.04 -9.74 15.28
CA GLN A 131 -8.80 -9.00 15.03
C GLN A 131 -7.81 -9.22 16.17
N VAL A 132 -8.26 -9.07 17.43
CA VAL A 132 -7.41 -9.19 18.61
C VAL A 132 -6.84 -10.61 18.78
N LEU A 133 -7.64 -11.63 18.47
CA LEU A 133 -7.22 -13.03 18.55
C LEU A 133 -6.14 -13.35 17.51
N LEU A 134 -6.34 -12.91 16.26
CA LEU A 134 -5.44 -13.23 15.16
C LEU A 134 -4.21 -12.33 15.09
N LEU A 135 -4.25 -11.12 15.66
CA LEU A 135 -3.09 -10.22 15.74
C LEU A 135 -1.87 -10.85 16.43
N ARG A 136 -2.09 -11.81 17.32
CA ARG A 136 -1.05 -12.50 18.10
C ARG A 136 -0.40 -13.65 17.34
N LYS A 137 -1.00 -14.08 16.23
CA LYS A 137 -0.54 -15.21 15.43
C LYS A 137 0.44 -14.72 14.38
N ASP A 138 1.46 -15.52 14.10
CA ASP A 138 2.37 -15.23 13.00
C ASP A 138 1.61 -15.38 11.67
N PRO A 139 1.63 -14.38 10.77
CA PRO A 139 1.02 -14.45 9.44
C PRO A 139 1.32 -15.73 8.65
N GLU A 140 2.52 -16.29 8.80
CA GLU A 140 2.93 -17.52 8.11
C GLU A 140 2.20 -18.76 8.64
N SER A 141 1.81 -18.74 9.92
CA SER A 141 1.08 -19.84 10.57
C SER A 141 -0.44 -19.76 10.40
N MET A 142 -0.96 -18.65 9.84
CA MET A 142 -2.39 -18.47 9.63
C MET A 142 -2.89 -19.26 8.42
N THR A 143 -4.02 -19.95 8.57
CA THR A 143 -4.72 -20.59 7.45
C THR A 143 -5.32 -19.54 6.52
N SER A 144 -5.67 -19.93 5.29
CA SER A 144 -6.35 -19.03 4.34
C SER A 144 -7.65 -18.47 4.91
N GLU A 145 -8.44 -19.29 5.60
CA GLU A 145 -9.68 -18.87 6.25
C GLU A 145 -9.44 -17.87 7.40
N GLU A 146 -8.39 -18.07 8.20
CA GLU A 146 -8.02 -17.11 9.25
C GLU A 146 -7.56 -15.78 8.65
N LYS A 147 -6.78 -15.81 7.57
CA LYS A 147 -6.35 -14.60 6.85
C LYS A 147 -7.54 -13.83 6.30
N GLU A 148 -8.48 -14.52 5.66
CA GLU A 148 -9.72 -13.93 5.15
C GLU A 148 -10.51 -13.27 6.29
N LYS A 149 -10.79 -14.02 7.37
CA LYS A 149 -11.50 -13.50 8.54
C LYS A 149 -10.79 -12.30 9.15
N PHE A 150 -9.46 -12.33 9.20
CA PHE A 150 -8.68 -11.23 9.75
C PHE A 150 -8.82 -9.97 8.91
N ILE A 151 -8.68 -10.07 7.57
CA ILE A 151 -8.85 -8.94 6.67
C ILE A 151 -10.28 -8.38 6.76
N LEU A 152 -11.30 -9.23 6.64
CA LEU A 152 -12.69 -8.81 6.65
C LEU A 152 -13.11 -8.22 8.02
N SER A 153 -12.52 -8.69 9.12
CA SER A 153 -12.78 -8.13 10.44
C SER A 153 -12.31 -6.68 10.59
N ASN A 154 -11.36 -6.22 9.76
CA ASN A 154 -10.89 -4.84 9.76
C ASN A 154 -11.83 -3.85 9.04
N ILE A 155 -12.90 -4.33 8.39
CA ILE A 155 -13.90 -3.52 7.72
C ILE A 155 -14.88 -2.95 8.76
N ASP A 156 -14.78 -1.63 8.99
CA ASP A 156 -15.61 -0.89 9.94
C ASP A 156 -16.50 0.17 9.28
N GLY A 157 -16.49 0.24 7.95
CA GLY A 157 -17.21 1.27 7.20
C GLY A 157 -16.54 2.64 7.16
N ARG A 158 -15.29 2.74 7.64
CA ARG A 158 -14.51 3.98 7.75
C ARG A 158 -13.16 3.89 7.07
N ARG A 159 -12.48 2.75 7.22
CA ARG A 159 -11.16 2.49 6.64
C ARG A 159 -11.27 2.18 5.15
N ASP A 160 -10.35 2.71 4.37
CA ASP A 160 -10.23 2.36 2.97
C ASP A 160 -9.46 1.05 2.73
N PHE A 161 -9.49 0.55 1.50
CA PHE A 161 -8.81 -0.68 1.10
C PHE A 161 -7.32 -0.67 1.44
N ALA A 162 -6.62 0.43 1.14
CA ALA A 162 -5.20 0.57 1.44
C ALA A 162 -4.91 0.49 2.94
N THR A 163 -5.74 1.14 3.75
CA THR A 163 -5.66 1.09 5.21
C THR A 163 -5.88 -0.32 5.72
N ILE A 164 -6.93 -1.01 5.25
CA ILE A 164 -7.24 -2.39 5.65
C ILE A 164 -6.09 -3.34 5.29
N ALA A 165 -5.57 -3.24 4.07
CA ALA A 165 -4.40 -4.01 3.63
C ALA A 165 -3.19 -3.78 4.54
N ARG A 166 -2.84 -2.52 4.79
CA ARG A 166 -1.69 -2.15 5.63
C ARG A 166 -1.82 -2.66 7.06
N ILE A 167 -2.98 -2.44 7.71
CA ILE A 167 -3.17 -2.85 9.12
C ILE A 167 -3.30 -4.36 9.29
N SER A 168 -3.78 -5.08 8.25
CA SER A 168 -3.76 -6.54 8.26
C SER A 168 -2.34 -7.09 8.28
N GLY A 169 -1.37 -6.39 7.68
CA GLY A 169 0.00 -6.87 7.56
C GLY A 169 0.12 -8.19 6.78
N LEU A 170 -0.89 -8.55 5.99
CA LEU A 170 -0.94 -9.77 5.17
C LEU A 170 -0.61 -9.52 3.69
N GLY A 171 -0.34 -8.27 3.33
CA GLY A 171 0.03 -7.84 1.98
C GLY A 171 -1.15 -7.26 1.20
N THR A 172 -0.86 -6.27 0.36
CA THR A 172 -1.85 -5.53 -0.41
C THR A 172 -2.61 -6.45 -1.36
N LEU A 173 -1.90 -7.31 -2.11
CA LEU A 173 -2.53 -8.18 -3.10
C LEU A 173 -3.56 -9.14 -2.46
N LEU A 174 -3.20 -9.80 -1.35
CA LEU A 174 -4.08 -10.73 -0.66
C LEU A 174 -5.28 -10.01 -0.03
N ALA A 175 -5.04 -8.88 0.63
CA ALA A 175 -6.12 -8.11 1.25
C ALA A 175 -7.16 -7.67 0.22
N ILE A 176 -6.70 -7.20 -0.93
CA ILE A 176 -7.58 -6.73 -1.99
C ILE A 176 -8.31 -7.88 -2.67
N ASP A 177 -7.68 -9.04 -2.85
CA ASP A 177 -8.35 -10.24 -3.34
C ASP A 177 -9.52 -10.66 -2.44
N VAL A 178 -9.28 -10.74 -1.14
CA VAL A 178 -10.33 -11.06 -0.14
C VAL A 178 -11.47 -10.05 -0.15
N ILE A 179 -11.14 -8.75 -0.20
CA ILE A 179 -12.15 -7.69 -0.22
C ILE A 179 -12.97 -7.75 -1.52
N LEU A 180 -12.33 -7.99 -2.67
CA LEU A 180 -13.02 -8.11 -3.95
C LEU A 180 -13.96 -9.31 -3.98
N ASN A 181 -13.52 -10.48 -3.50
CA ASN A 181 -14.37 -11.68 -3.44
C ASN A 181 -15.61 -11.40 -2.56
N ALA A 182 -15.42 -10.77 -1.40
CA ALA A 182 -16.54 -10.39 -0.53
C ALA A 182 -17.50 -9.36 -1.18
N LEU A 183 -16.99 -8.48 -2.05
CA LEU A 183 -17.78 -7.53 -2.81
C LEU A 183 -18.58 -8.23 -3.92
N GLU A 184 -17.95 -9.13 -4.68
CA GLU A 184 -18.58 -9.93 -5.74
C GLU A 184 -19.67 -10.88 -5.17
N GLU A 185 -19.47 -11.40 -3.95
CA GLU A 185 -20.47 -12.17 -3.20
C GLU A 185 -21.61 -11.32 -2.60
N GLY A 186 -21.50 -9.99 -2.65
CA GLY A 186 -22.47 -9.08 -2.05
C GLY A 186 -22.49 -9.11 -0.51
N ARG A 187 -21.41 -9.57 0.14
CA ARG A 187 -21.26 -9.52 1.60
C ARG A 187 -20.94 -8.11 2.09
N ILE A 188 -20.20 -7.34 1.28
CA ILE A 188 -19.85 -5.95 1.52
C ILE A 188 -20.32 -5.06 0.37
N ALA A 189 -20.38 -3.76 0.61
CA ALA A 189 -20.59 -2.74 -0.40
C ALA A 189 -19.61 -1.57 -0.20
N LEU A 190 -19.48 -0.69 -1.20
CA LEU A 190 -18.63 0.49 -1.13
C LEU A 190 -19.44 1.73 -0.79
N ARG A 191 -18.87 2.61 0.05
CA ARG A 191 -19.41 3.95 0.27
C ARG A 191 -19.31 4.78 -1.02
N ASP A 192 -20.34 5.57 -1.31
CA ASP A 192 -20.30 6.56 -2.39
C ASP A 192 -19.53 7.82 -1.95
N LEU A 193 -18.21 7.74 -2.07
CA LEU A 193 -17.26 8.82 -1.73
C LEU A 193 -16.62 9.37 -3.00
N VAL A 194 -16.02 10.56 -2.88
CA VAL A 194 -15.27 11.18 -3.97
C VAL A 194 -14.08 10.29 -4.36
N ASN A 195 -13.90 10.04 -5.66
CA ASN A 195 -12.68 9.38 -6.13
C ASN A 195 -11.50 10.36 -6.02
N LEU A 196 -10.56 10.06 -5.12
CA LEU A 196 -9.42 10.93 -4.80
C LEU A 196 -8.37 11.00 -5.92
N GLN A 197 -8.48 10.17 -6.96
CA GLN A 197 -7.64 10.28 -8.15
C GLN A 197 -7.90 11.57 -8.93
N TYR A 198 -9.08 12.17 -8.79
CA TYR A 198 -9.47 13.42 -9.47
C TYR A 198 -9.21 14.68 -8.62
N VAL A 199 -8.59 14.54 -7.44
CA VAL A 199 -8.33 15.66 -6.53
C VAL A 199 -6.83 15.88 -6.47
N VAL A 200 -6.35 17.00 -7.03
CA VAL A 200 -4.92 17.34 -7.05
C VAL A 200 -4.67 18.59 -6.19
N PRO A 201 -4.17 18.45 -4.96
CA PRO A 201 -3.91 19.57 -4.07
C PRO A 201 -2.52 20.18 -4.28
N GLU A 202 -2.41 21.47 -3.96
CA GLU A 202 -1.18 22.24 -4.05
C GLU A 202 -1.08 23.21 -2.86
N LYS A 203 0.05 23.19 -2.15
CA LYS A 203 0.31 24.14 -1.06
C LYS A 203 0.50 25.55 -1.59
N ILE A 204 -0.06 26.53 -0.87
CA ILE A 204 0.16 27.96 -1.14
C ILE A 204 1.14 28.50 -0.09
N GLY A 205 2.40 28.63 -0.50
CA GLY A 205 3.49 29.09 0.37
C GLY A 205 3.90 28.06 1.41
N ASN A 206 4.52 28.53 2.50
CA ASN A 206 4.95 27.67 3.59
C ASN A 206 3.78 27.38 4.54
N VAL A 207 3.26 26.16 4.46
CA VAL A 207 2.18 25.66 5.30
C VAL A 207 2.73 24.58 6.21
N THR A 208 2.43 24.69 7.50
CA THR A 208 2.82 23.73 8.54
C THR A 208 1.62 23.40 9.41
N SER A 209 1.61 22.21 10.00
CA SER A 209 0.62 21.74 10.98
C SER A 209 1.30 21.15 12.21
N ASN A 210 0.65 21.15 13.36
CA ASN A 210 1.17 20.40 14.52
C ASN A 210 0.77 18.93 14.47
N ASP A 211 -0.20 18.55 13.62
CA ASP A 211 -0.58 17.16 13.41
C ASP A 211 0.47 16.45 12.53
N PRO A 212 1.10 15.35 13.00
CA PRO A 212 2.12 14.64 12.25
C PRO A 212 1.64 14.10 10.89
N ALA A 213 0.39 13.65 10.79
CA ALA A 213 -0.18 13.10 9.56
C ALA A 213 -0.39 14.20 8.52
N VAL A 214 -0.91 15.36 8.96
CA VAL A 214 -1.06 16.54 8.11
C VAL A 214 0.31 17.05 7.67
N GLN A 215 1.32 17.02 8.54
CA GLN A 215 2.70 17.37 8.17
C GLN A 215 3.29 16.44 7.09
N LYS A 216 3.09 15.12 7.21
CA LYS A 216 3.50 14.19 6.14
C LYS A 216 2.80 14.51 4.82
N MET A 217 1.48 14.72 4.85
CA MET A 217 0.69 15.10 3.67
C MET A 217 1.25 16.37 3.03
N LEU A 218 1.47 17.42 3.83
CA LEU A 218 2.03 18.68 3.36
C LEU A 218 3.43 18.48 2.78
N LYS A 219 4.28 17.61 3.34
CA LYS A 219 5.63 17.36 2.83
C LYS A 219 5.66 16.84 1.39
N VAL A 220 4.71 15.97 1.03
CA VAL A 220 4.65 15.34 -0.30
C VAL A 220 3.72 16.06 -1.30
N MET A 221 2.90 17.00 -0.82
CA MET A 221 1.97 17.77 -1.66
C MET A 221 2.72 18.73 -2.59
N ASP A 222 2.76 18.41 -3.89
CA ASP A 222 3.56 19.13 -4.90
C ASP A 222 2.74 19.75 -6.05
N GLY A 223 1.41 19.62 -6.01
CA GLY A 223 0.52 20.09 -7.09
C GLY A 223 0.57 19.23 -8.36
N LYS A 224 1.16 18.03 -8.29
CA LYS A 224 1.22 17.03 -9.37
C LYS A 224 0.62 15.69 -8.92
N MET A 225 0.84 15.29 -7.66
CA MET A 225 0.24 14.09 -7.11
C MET A 225 -1.23 14.30 -6.75
N ASN A 226 -2.09 13.34 -7.11
CA ASN A 226 -3.47 13.31 -6.63
C ASN A 226 -3.56 12.83 -5.17
N MET A 227 -4.72 13.04 -4.55
CA MET A 227 -4.93 12.72 -3.14
C MET A 227 -4.82 11.23 -2.84
N GLU A 228 -5.19 10.34 -3.76
CA GLU A 228 -4.97 8.90 -3.56
C GLU A 228 -3.47 8.59 -3.40
N LYS A 229 -2.63 9.05 -4.33
CA LYS A 229 -1.18 8.84 -4.28
C LYS A 229 -0.58 9.42 -2.99
N ILE A 230 -1.04 10.61 -2.58
CA ILE A 230 -0.60 11.23 -1.33
C ILE A 230 -0.95 10.35 -0.12
N LEU A 231 -2.18 9.84 -0.01
CA LEU A 231 -2.59 8.97 1.10
C LEU A 231 -1.79 7.66 1.14
N LEU A 232 -1.59 7.03 -0.01
CA LEU A 232 -0.80 5.80 -0.14
C LEU A 232 0.67 5.99 0.23
N GLU A 233 1.24 7.17 -0.04
CA GLU A 233 2.62 7.51 0.27
C GLU A 233 2.80 7.74 1.77
N ILE A 234 1.93 8.52 2.42
CA ILE A 234 2.07 8.90 3.83
C ILE A 234 1.59 7.84 4.83
N GLU A 235 0.93 6.79 4.33
CA GLU A 235 0.32 5.70 5.09
C GLU A 235 -0.74 6.15 6.12
N GLU A 236 -1.50 7.19 5.79
CA GLU A 236 -2.57 7.72 6.65
C GLU A 236 -3.95 7.46 6.06
N GLU A 237 -4.96 7.46 6.93
CA GLU A 237 -6.32 7.10 6.56
C GLU A 237 -7.06 8.27 5.93
N ARG A 238 -7.89 7.99 4.91
CA ARG A 238 -8.77 8.97 4.28
C ARG A 238 -9.55 9.82 5.30
N GLY A 239 -10.22 9.17 6.25
CA GLY A 239 -11.08 9.86 7.20
C GLY A 239 -10.34 10.81 8.16
N LYS A 240 -9.02 10.65 8.33
CA LYS A 240 -8.19 11.58 9.12
C LYS A 240 -7.68 12.76 8.30
N ILE A 241 -7.29 12.50 7.05
CA ILE A 241 -6.61 13.49 6.20
C ILE A 241 -7.59 14.38 5.45
N ILE A 242 -8.70 13.84 4.92
CA ILE A 242 -9.64 14.61 4.09
C ILE A 242 -10.28 15.79 4.86
N PRO A 243 -10.73 15.64 6.11
CA PRO A 243 -11.24 16.79 6.87
C PRO A 243 -10.21 17.91 7.04
N GLU A 244 -8.94 17.56 7.28
CA GLU A 244 -7.85 18.53 7.42
C GLU A 244 -7.50 19.20 6.10
N LEU A 245 -7.50 18.45 4.98
CA LEU A 245 -7.37 19.03 3.64
C LEU A 245 -8.46 20.07 3.38
N VAL A 246 -9.73 19.75 3.67
CA VAL A 246 -10.86 20.66 3.48
C VAL A 246 -10.70 21.94 4.30
N LYS A 247 -10.24 21.83 5.57
CA LYS A 247 -9.95 23.01 6.42
C LYS A 247 -8.87 23.88 5.79
N LEU A 248 -7.77 23.28 5.31
CA LEU A 248 -6.67 24.01 4.68
C LEU A 248 -7.08 24.69 3.37
N VAL A 249 -7.94 24.06 2.58
CA VAL A 249 -8.50 24.64 1.35
C VAL A 249 -9.38 25.85 1.67
N LYS A 250 -10.30 25.72 2.64
CA LYS A 250 -11.17 26.83 3.08
C LYS A 250 -10.37 27.99 3.68
N ALA A 251 -9.25 27.70 4.33
CA ALA A 251 -8.34 28.71 4.87
C ALA A 251 -7.40 29.35 3.82
N GLY A 252 -7.49 28.95 2.55
CA GLY A 252 -6.64 29.47 1.48
C GLY A 252 -5.16 29.08 1.61
N ARG A 253 -4.84 28.02 2.37
CA ARG A 253 -3.48 27.49 2.53
C ARG A 253 -3.16 26.40 1.51
N VAL A 254 -4.19 25.74 0.99
CA VAL A 254 -4.07 24.74 -0.08
C VAL A 254 -5.05 25.12 -1.19
N ARG A 255 -4.63 24.96 -2.44
CA ARG A 255 -5.49 25.06 -3.63
C ARG A 255 -5.71 23.66 -4.20
N LEU A 256 -6.90 23.39 -4.72
CA LEU A 256 -7.13 22.22 -5.57
C LEU A 256 -6.92 22.65 -7.02
N LYS A 257 -5.91 22.11 -7.71
CA LYS A 257 -5.69 22.32 -9.14
C LYS A 257 -6.69 21.56 -9.98
N GLU A 258 -7.11 20.40 -9.49
CA GLU A 258 -8.15 19.54 -10.07
C GLU A 258 -9.09 19.09 -8.96
N GLY A 259 -10.38 18.90 -9.29
CA GLY A 259 -11.38 18.39 -8.36
C GLY A 259 -11.96 19.42 -7.39
N VAL A 260 -11.94 20.71 -7.75
CA VAL A 260 -12.54 21.81 -6.96
C VAL A 260 -14.05 21.58 -6.77
N GLU A 261 -14.72 21.06 -7.80
CA GLU A 261 -16.13 20.69 -7.83
C GLU A 261 -16.51 19.63 -6.80
N TYR A 262 -15.53 18.83 -6.33
CA TYR A 262 -15.76 17.82 -5.31
C TYR A 262 -15.66 18.37 -3.88
N LEU A 263 -15.19 19.61 -3.67
CA LEU A 263 -15.01 20.21 -2.34
C LEU A 263 -16.28 20.19 -1.45
N PRO A 264 -17.50 20.44 -1.98
CA PRO A 264 -18.72 20.28 -1.20
C PRO A 264 -18.95 18.84 -0.72
N ARG A 265 -18.75 17.85 -1.60
CA ARG A 265 -18.87 16.43 -1.24
C ARG A 265 -17.81 16.01 -0.24
N LEU A 266 -16.54 16.38 -0.45
CA LEU A 266 -15.43 16.13 0.48
C LEU A 266 -15.71 16.70 1.87
N SER A 267 -16.37 17.86 1.96
CA SER A 267 -16.75 18.46 3.25
C SER A 267 -17.81 17.66 4.02
N GLN A 268 -18.56 16.80 3.33
CA GLN A 268 -19.65 15.99 3.87
C GLN A 268 -19.22 14.54 4.15
N GLU A 269 -18.02 14.14 3.73
CA GLU A 269 -17.47 12.82 4.02
C GLU A 269 -17.10 12.71 5.50
N ASN A 270 -18.09 12.40 6.34
CA ASN A 270 -17.87 12.20 7.76
C ASN A 270 -17.75 10.69 8.07
N LEU A 271 -16.53 10.17 7.92
CA LEU A 271 -16.24 8.75 8.21
C LEU A 271 -16.01 8.51 9.72
N TYR A 272 -15.61 9.54 10.47
CA TYR A 272 -15.38 9.48 11.92
C TYR A 272 -16.19 10.59 12.59
N PRO A 273 -17.41 10.32 13.10
CA PRO A 273 -18.13 11.32 13.86
C PRO A 273 -17.33 11.74 15.10
N SER A 274 -17.29 13.06 15.34
CA SER A 274 -16.66 13.70 16.48
C SER A 274 -17.22 13.23 17.82
#